data_AF-A0A8K0UXR5-F1
#
_entry.id   AF-A0A8K0UXR5-F1
#
_cell.length_a   1.000
_cell.length_b   1.000
_cell.length_c   1.000
_cell.angle_alpha   90.00
_cell.angle_beta   90.00
_cell.angle_gamma   90.00
#
_symmetry.space_group_name_H-M   'P 1'
#
loop_
_entity.id
_entity.type
_entity.pdbx_description
1 polymer ?
#
loop_
_entity_poly.entity_id
_entity_poly.type
_entity_poly.pdbx_seq_one_letter_code
_entity_poly.pdbx_strand_id
1 'polypeptide(L)'
;MTDIGRLTVPSPVRATASVGSPTATGSASPKSPKPEYETLSDPEALWRNHYSFLHDHGLQLRSRYKEGWMPSWDHTDKDPKQCDDGPPRLAPIRETANH
;
A
#
# COMPACT_ATOMS: atom_id res chain seq x y z
N MET A 1 18.49 -6.21 51.77
CA MET A 1 17.20 -6.91 51.87
C MET A 1 16.46 -6.66 50.58
N THR A 2 16.07 -7.77 49.96
CA THR A 2 15.68 -7.98 48.57
C THR A 2 14.35 -7.31 48.22
N ASP A 3 14.27 -6.65 47.06
CA ASP A 3 13.02 -6.64 46.28
C ASP A 3 13.35 -6.54 44.79
N ILE A 4 13.53 -7.71 44.16
CA ILE A 4 13.57 -7.81 42.71
C ILE A 4 12.12 -7.98 42.27
N GLY A 5 11.50 -6.86 41.90
CA GLY A 5 10.18 -6.80 41.30
C GLY A 5 10.07 -7.82 40.16
N ARG A 6 9.27 -8.84 40.42
CA ARG A 6 9.05 -10.01 39.57
C ARG A 6 8.39 -9.60 38.25
N LEU A 7 9.14 -9.71 37.15
CA LEU A 7 8.66 -9.58 35.78
C LEU A 7 7.49 -10.56 35.56
N THR A 8 6.28 -10.05 35.48
CA THR A 8 5.10 -10.82 35.07
C THR A 8 4.94 -10.62 33.57
N VAL A 9 5.39 -11.60 32.80
CA VAL A 9 5.06 -11.76 31.38
C VAL A 9 3.64 -12.32 31.25
N PRO A 10 2.69 -11.64 30.58
CA PRO A 10 1.45 -12.29 30.21
C PRO A 10 1.71 -13.28 29.06
N SER A 11 1.33 -14.54 29.31
CA SER A 11 1.35 -15.64 28.35
C SER A 11 0.42 -15.36 27.16
N PRO A 12 0.76 -15.76 25.93
CA PRO A 12 -0.10 -15.54 24.77
C PRO A 12 -1.33 -16.45 24.86
N VAL A 13 -2.51 -15.85 24.98
CA VAL A 13 -3.77 -16.57 24.85
C VAL A 13 -3.89 -17.13 23.44
N ARG A 14 -3.91 -18.45 23.34
CA ARG A 14 -4.08 -19.18 22.08
C ARG A 14 -5.53 -19.02 21.62
N ALA A 15 -5.79 -18.09 20.71
CA ALA A 15 -7.07 -17.96 20.05
C ALA A 15 -7.24 -19.13 19.05
N THR A 16 -7.94 -20.19 19.46
CA THR A 16 -8.49 -21.18 18.53
C THR A 16 -9.83 -20.68 18.02
N ALA A 17 -9.83 -20.00 16.88
CA ALA A 17 -11.06 -19.67 16.15
C ALA A 17 -11.38 -20.80 15.16
N SER A 18 -12.52 -21.41 15.43
CA SER A 18 -13.32 -22.35 14.64
C SER A 18 -13.07 -22.34 13.14
N VAL A 19 -12.77 -23.53 12.61
CA VAL A 19 -13.03 -23.92 11.23
C VAL A 19 -14.48 -23.59 10.87
N GLY A 20 -14.65 -22.81 9.82
CA GLY A 20 -15.92 -22.51 9.18
C GLY A 20 -15.64 -22.25 7.70
N SER A 21 -15.92 -23.24 6.87
CA SER A 21 -16.01 -23.14 5.42
C SER A 21 -16.94 -24.24 4.95
N PRO A 22 -17.62 -24.13 3.81
CA PRO A 22 -17.54 -23.07 2.79
C PRO A 22 -18.93 -22.56 2.36
N THR A 23 -18.97 -21.84 1.23
CA THR A 23 -20.13 -21.53 0.38
C THR A 23 -20.87 -20.21 0.64
N ALA A 24 -20.27 -19.13 0.15
CA ALA A 24 -21.01 -18.20 -0.68
C ALA A 24 -20.17 -17.93 -1.93
N THR A 25 -20.65 -18.46 -3.05
CA THR A 25 -20.25 -18.13 -4.42
C THR A 25 -20.47 -16.63 -4.64
N GLY A 26 -19.51 -15.82 -4.22
CA GLY A 26 -19.38 -14.43 -4.58
C GLY A 26 -18.68 -14.36 -5.92
N SER A 27 -19.48 -14.31 -6.98
CA SER A 27 -19.13 -13.95 -8.36
C SER A 27 -17.70 -13.42 -8.51
N ALA A 28 -16.79 -14.29 -8.96
CA ALA A 28 -15.51 -13.89 -9.49
C ALA A 28 -15.77 -13.17 -10.82
N SER A 29 -16.18 -11.91 -10.72
CA SER A 29 -16.21 -11.00 -11.86
C SER A 29 -14.81 -10.99 -12.46
N PRO A 30 -14.64 -11.23 -13.77
CA PRO A 30 -13.33 -11.23 -14.39
C PRO A 30 -12.75 -9.84 -14.17
N LYS A 31 -11.76 -9.74 -13.28
CA LYS A 31 -11.10 -8.48 -12.96
C LYS A 31 -10.52 -7.95 -14.27
N SER A 32 -11.20 -6.99 -14.88
CA SER A 32 -10.62 -6.12 -15.89
C SER A 32 -9.24 -5.69 -15.38
N PRO A 33 -8.20 -5.70 -16.23
CA PRO A 33 -6.89 -5.24 -15.80
C PRO A 33 -7.08 -3.83 -15.23
N LYS A 34 -6.68 -3.66 -13.96
CA LYS A 34 -6.75 -2.34 -13.34
C LYS A 34 -5.99 -1.37 -14.24
N PRO A 35 -6.57 -0.18 -14.51
CA PRO A 35 -5.88 0.80 -15.32
C PRO A 35 -4.52 1.09 -14.68
N GLU A 36 -3.51 1.30 -15.51
CA GLU A 36 -2.10 1.53 -15.13
C GLU A 36 -1.93 2.53 -13.97
N TYR A 37 -2.86 3.48 -13.86
CA TYR A 37 -2.90 4.52 -12.85
C TYR A 37 -3.24 4.00 -11.43
N GLU A 38 -3.92 2.87 -11.32
CA GLU A 38 -4.24 2.18 -10.06
C GLU A 38 -3.15 1.19 -9.62
N THR A 39 -2.25 0.83 -10.51
CA THR A 39 -1.12 -0.06 -10.22
C THR A 39 0.13 0.75 -9.89
N LEU A 40 0.88 0.30 -8.90
CA LEU A 40 2.20 0.84 -8.60
C LEU A 40 3.22 0.15 -9.52
N SER A 41 4.04 0.95 -10.18
CA SER A 41 5.24 0.46 -10.85
C SER A 41 6.27 -0.09 -9.84
N ASP A 42 7.22 -0.90 -10.29
CA ASP A 42 8.29 -1.45 -9.45
C ASP A 42 8.99 -0.41 -8.54
N PRO A 43 9.43 0.76 -9.04
CA PRO A 43 10.02 1.78 -8.17
C PRO A 43 9.01 2.30 -7.15
N GLU A 44 7.74 2.45 -7.52
CA GLU A 44 6.71 2.92 -6.60
C GLU A 44 6.40 1.89 -5.51
N ALA A 45 6.42 0.60 -5.83
CA ALA A 45 6.29 -0.48 -4.86
C ALA A 45 7.45 -0.47 -3.86
N LEU A 46 8.68 -0.20 -4.31
CA LEU A 46 9.83 0.00 -3.41
C LEU A 46 9.60 1.17 -2.47
N TRP A 47 9.15 2.32 -2.97
CA TRP A 47 8.85 3.49 -2.11
C TRP A 47 7.71 3.22 -1.13
N ARG A 48 6.67 2.50 -1.54
CA ARG A 48 5.60 2.05 -0.63
C ARG A 48 6.16 1.19 0.51
N ASN A 49 7.06 0.26 0.21
CA ASN A 49 7.64 -0.61 1.23
C ASN A 49 8.52 0.15 2.24
N HIS A 50 9.10 1.28 1.84
CA HIS A 50 9.87 2.16 2.73
C HIS A 50 9.03 3.24 3.42
N TYR A 51 7.72 3.31 3.13
CA TYR A 51 6.84 4.37 3.65
C TYR A 51 6.86 4.41 5.18
N SER A 52 6.77 3.26 5.86
CA SER A 52 6.79 3.18 7.33
C SER A 52 8.08 3.73 7.91
N PHE A 53 9.23 3.31 7.39
CA PHE A 53 10.54 3.82 7.79
C PHE A 53 10.64 5.33 7.63
N LEU A 54 10.27 5.86 6.47
CA LEU A 54 10.33 7.31 6.20
C LEU A 54 9.37 8.08 7.12
N HIS A 55 8.17 7.55 7.32
CA HIS A 55 7.16 8.14 8.19
C HIS A 55 7.63 8.22 9.65
N ASP A 56 8.29 7.18 10.16
CA ASP A 56 8.86 7.16 11.52
C ASP A 56 9.97 8.22 11.70
N HIS A 57 10.64 8.59 10.62
CA HIS A 57 11.62 9.69 10.57
C HIS A 57 11.00 11.07 10.30
N GLY A 58 9.67 11.19 10.29
CA GLY A 58 8.95 12.44 10.05
C GLY A 58 8.84 12.84 8.58
N LEU A 59 9.17 11.95 7.65
CA LEU A 59 9.02 12.17 6.21
C LEU A 59 7.72 11.55 5.72
N GLN A 60 6.83 12.38 5.18
CA GLN A 60 5.55 11.93 4.63
C GLN A 60 5.61 11.89 3.10
N LEU A 61 5.46 10.69 2.52
CA LEU A 61 5.31 10.53 1.07
C LEU A 61 3.88 10.84 0.60
N ARG A 62 3.71 10.95 -0.72
CA ARG A 62 2.39 11.12 -1.38
C ARG A 62 1.44 9.99 -0.98
N SER A 63 0.14 10.27 -0.91
CA SER A 63 -0.91 9.31 -0.52
C SER A 63 -0.88 8.01 -1.33
N ARG A 64 -0.45 8.07 -2.59
CA ARG A 64 -0.25 6.91 -3.48
C ARG A 64 0.62 5.78 -2.88
N TYR A 65 1.55 6.13 -1.99
CA TYR A 65 2.45 5.17 -1.34
C TYR A 65 1.94 4.66 0.01
N LYS A 66 0.73 5.04 0.43
CA LYS A 66 0.12 4.50 1.64
C LYS A 66 -0.44 3.09 1.38
N GLU A 67 -0.35 2.25 2.38
CA GLU A 67 -1.00 0.94 2.34
C GLU A 67 -2.52 1.12 2.28
N GLY A 68 -3.18 0.44 1.34
CA GLY A 68 -4.62 0.59 1.13
C GLY A 68 -5.07 1.90 0.47
N TRP A 69 -4.17 2.65 -0.17
CA TRP A 69 -4.54 3.86 -0.92
C TRP A 69 -5.62 3.59 -1.98
N MET A 70 -6.59 4.49 -2.04
CA MET A 70 -7.65 4.55 -3.03
C MET A 70 -7.47 5.82 -3.86
N PRO A 71 -7.54 5.74 -5.21
CA PRO A 71 -7.29 6.90 -6.05
C PRO A 71 -8.32 8.00 -5.85
N SER A 72 -7.88 9.26 -5.86
CA SER A 72 -8.78 10.41 -5.73
C SER A 72 -9.68 10.65 -6.94
N TRP A 73 -9.39 9.99 -8.06
CA TRP A 73 -10.25 9.92 -9.24
C TRP A 73 -11.15 8.68 -9.25
N ASP A 74 -11.06 7.81 -8.23
CA ASP A 74 -12.00 6.70 -8.10
C ASP A 74 -13.41 7.30 -8.00
N HIS A 75 -14.31 6.88 -8.89
CA HIS A 75 -15.65 7.45 -9.04
C HIS A 75 -15.73 8.93 -9.47
N THR A 76 -14.68 9.51 -10.04
CA THR A 76 -14.71 10.88 -10.58
C THR A 76 -14.23 10.94 -12.03
N ASP A 77 -14.74 11.87 -12.84
CA ASP A 77 -14.26 12.13 -14.22
C ASP A 77 -12.93 12.91 -14.26
N LYS A 78 -12.13 12.84 -13.19
CA LYS A 78 -10.86 13.55 -13.10
C LYS A 78 -9.78 12.79 -13.84
N ASP A 79 -8.93 13.51 -14.56
CA ASP A 79 -7.71 12.93 -15.14
C ASP A 79 -6.73 12.53 -14.01
N PRO A 80 -6.33 11.25 -13.90
CA PRO A 80 -5.35 10.78 -12.93
C PRO A 80 -4.05 11.58 -12.93
N LYS A 81 -3.62 12.11 -14.09
CA LYS A 81 -2.38 12.89 -14.23
C LYS A 81 -2.45 14.27 -13.60
N GLN A 82 -3.68 14.76 -13.37
CA GLN A 82 -3.95 16.03 -12.72
C GLN A 82 -4.14 15.89 -11.21
N CYS A 83 -4.27 14.67 -10.70
CA CYS A 83 -4.48 14.39 -9.29
C CYS A 83 -3.15 14.32 -8.52
N ASP A 84 -3.16 14.81 -7.27
CA ASP A 84 -1.96 14.84 -6.41
C ASP A 84 -1.47 13.45 -5.98
N ASP A 85 -2.31 12.43 -6.09
CA ASP A 85 -1.98 11.01 -5.90
C ASP A 85 -1.85 10.24 -7.23
N GLY A 86 -1.79 10.97 -8.35
CA GLY A 86 -1.53 10.44 -9.68
C GLY A 86 -0.13 9.82 -9.81
N PRO A 87 0.09 8.96 -10.81
CA PRO A 87 1.42 8.44 -11.10
C PRO A 87 2.42 9.58 -11.36
N PRO A 88 3.73 9.34 -11.16
CA PRO A 88 4.77 10.28 -11.53
C PRO A 88 4.53 10.75 -12.96
N ARG A 89 4.62 12.06 -13.18
CA ARG A 89 4.64 12.61 -14.55
C ARG A 89 5.97 12.20 -15.16
N LEU A 90 6.05 10.99 -15.71
CA LEU A 90 7.22 10.54 -16.44
C LEU A 90 7.41 11.53 -17.60
N ALA A 91 8.48 12.32 -17.52
CA ALA A 91 9.00 12.93 -18.73
C ALA A 91 9.44 11.77 -19.65
N PRO A 92 9.20 11.85 -20.97
CA PRO A 92 9.77 10.86 -21.87
C PRO A 92 11.27 10.82 -21.59
N ILE A 93 11.80 9.63 -21.31
CA ILE A 93 13.24 9.41 -21.30
C ILE A 93 13.74 9.93 -22.64
N ARG A 94 14.45 11.06 -22.62
CA ARG A 94 15.11 11.54 -23.82
C ARG A 94 16.23 10.55 -24.06
N GLU A 95 15.96 9.57 -24.90
CA GLU A 95 17.02 8.77 -25.52
C GLU A 95 17.88 9.79 -26.26
N THR A 96 19.04 10.12 -25.67
CA THR A 96 20.03 10.94 -26.34
C THR A 96 20.46 10.14 -27.55
N ALA A 97 19.93 10.50 -28.72
CA ALA A 97 20.39 10.00 -29.99
C ALA A 97 21.90 10.22 -30.04
N ASN A 98 22.67 9.14 -29.93
CA ASN A 98 24.09 9.14 -30.22
C ASN A 98 24.27 9.71 -31.63
N HIS A 99 24.95 10.86 -31.72
CA HIS A 99 25.54 11.38 -32.95
C HIS A 99 26.97 10.86 -33.09
#